data_AF-A0A9D7GK59-F1
#
_entry.id   AF-A0A9D7GK59-F1
#
_cell.length_a   1.000
_cell.length_b   1.000
_cell.length_c   1.000
_cell.angle_alpha   90.00
_cell.angle_beta   90.00
_cell.angle_gamma   90.00
#
_symmetry.space_group_name_H-M   'P 1'
#
loop_
_entity.id
_entity.type
_entity.pdbx_description
1 polymer ?
#
loop_
_entity_poly.entity_id
_entity_poly.type
_entity_poly.pdbx_seq_one_letter_code
_entity_poly.pdbx_strand_id
1 'polypeptide(L)' 'MSTKDSTEEIIRKIRNGNSGDLDYIYSTYRKEFLTWGKKNFREADFDMMIDAWQNAVVAFYQQIMSNKLMF' A
#
# COMPACT_ATOMS: atom_id res chain seq x y z
N MET A 1 2.41 -22.23 -1.46
CA MET A 1 3.28 -21.04 -1.34
C MET A 1 2.98 -20.33 -0.05
N SER A 2 4.00 -19.99 0.73
CA SER A 2 3.84 -19.18 1.94
C SER A 2 3.58 -17.72 1.55
N THR A 3 2.65 -17.06 2.22
CA THR A 3 2.29 -15.65 1.97
C THR A 3 3.46 -14.67 2.15
N LYS A 4 4.49 -15.07 2.89
CA LYS A 4 5.75 -14.31 3.03
C LYS A 4 6.53 -14.24 1.71
N ASP A 5 6.70 -15.36 1.02
CA ASP A 5 7.47 -15.44 -0.23
C ASP A 5 6.86 -14.54 -1.31
N SER A 6 5.53 -14.45 -1.34
CA SER A 6 4.78 -13.58 -2.25
C SER A 6 4.95 -12.09 -1.94
N THR A 7 5.12 -11.73 -0.67
CA THR A 7 5.26 -10.32 -0.24
C THR A 7 6.63 -9.77 -0.61
N GLU A 8 7.70 -10.51 -0.28
CA GLU A 8 9.07 -10.13 -0.63
C GLU A 8 9.27 -10.03 -2.14
N GLU A 9 8.63 -10.92 -2.90
CA GLU A 9 8.68 -10.89 -4.36
C GLU A 9 8.02 -9.62 -4.94
N ILE A 10 6.88 -9.19 -4.40
CA ILE A 10 6.22 -7.95 -4.80
C ILE A 10 7.09 -6.74 -4.48
N ILE A 11 7.67 -6.67 -3.28
CA ILE A 11 8.58 -5.58 -2.89
C ILE A 11 9.80 -5.53 -3.82
N ARG A 12 10.38 -6.69 -4.14
CA ARG A 12 11.50 -6.79 -5.06
C ARG A 12 11.15 -6.29 -6.45
N LYS A 13 9.96 -6.64 -6.97
CA LYS A 13 9.49 -6.17 -8.28
C LYS A 13 9.28 -4.66 -8.30
N ILE A 14 8.66 -4.10 -7.27
CA ILE A 14 8.46 -2.64 -7.13
C ILE A 14 9.81 -1.92 -7.07
N ARG A 15 10.77 -2.44 -6.29
CA ARG A 15 12.13 -1.87 -6.18
C ARG A 15 12.88 -1.85 -7.52
N ASN A 16 12.62 -2.83 -8.38
CA ASN A 16 13.22 -2.91 -9.71
C ASN A 16 12.53 -2.00 -10.75
N GLY A 17 11.64 -1.09 -10.32
CA GLY A 17 10.98 -0.12 -11.19
C GLY A 17 9.74 -0.64 -11.90
N ASN A 18 9.21 -1.82 -11.51
CA ASN A 18 7.96 -2.32 -12.08
C ASN A 18 6.77 -1.65 -11.40
N SER A 19 6.30 -0.54 -11.98
CA SER A 19 5.16 0.23 -11.45
C SER A 19 3.84 -0.53 -11.48
N GLY A 20 3.69 -1.56 -12.34
CA GLY A 20 2.46 -2.33 -12.44
C GLY A 20 2.09 -3.11 -11.18
N ASP A 21 3.08 -3.54 -10.39
CA ASP A 21 2.83 -4.22 -9.10
C ASP A 21 2.34 -3.24 -8.03
N LEU A 22 2.67 -1.95 -8.14
CA LEU A 22 2.16 -0.92 -7.23
C LEU A 22 0.68 -0.61 -7.49
N ASP A 23 0.27 -0.57 -8.77
CA ASP A 23 -1.14 -0.40 -9.15
C ASP A 23 -2.01 -1.57 -8.66
N TYR A 24 -1.45 -2.79 -8.68
CA TYR A 24 -2.09 -3.97 -8.12
C TYR A 24 -2.30 -3.83 -6.60
N ILE A 25 -1.28 -3.42 -5.84
CA ILE A 25 -1.41 -3.15 -4.40
C ILE A 25 -2.45 -2.06 -4.16
N TYR A 26 -2.35 -0.95 -4.90
CA TYR A 26 -3.26 0.18 -4.79
C TYR A 26 -4.71 -0.28 -4.94
N SER A 27 -5.00 -1.07 -5.98
CA SER A 27 -6.37 -1.50 -6.29
C SER A 27 -6.89 -2.57 -5.34
N THR A 28 -6.03 -3.51 -4.94
CA THR A 28 -6.40 -4.66 -4.11
C THR A 28 -6.75 -4.24 -2.69
N TYR A 29 -5.94 -3.37 -2.07
CA TYR A 29 -6.07 -3.05 -0.65
C TYR A 29 -6.89 -1.79 -0.36
N ARG A 30 -7.20 -0.97 -1.38
CA ARG A 30 -7.99 0.26 -1.19
C ARG A 30 -9.31 0.03 -0.47
N LYS A 31 -10.08 -0.99 -0.88
CA LYS A 31 -11.40 -1.27 -0.28
C LYS A 31 -11.28 -1.65 1.19
N GLU A 32 -10.31 -2.51 1.53
CA GLU A 32 -10.06 -2.94 2.91
C GLU A 32 -9.58 -1.77 3.76
N PHE A 33 -8.67 -0.95 3.25
CA PHE A 33 -8.19 0.25 3.92
C PHE A 33 -9.34 1.23 4.22
N LEU A 34 -10.20 1.53 3.24
CA LEU A 34 -11.34 2.43 3.44
C LEU A 34 -12.35 1.85 4.44
N THR A 35 -12.58 0.53 4.41
CA THR A 35 -13.48 -0.15 5.36
C THR A 35 -12.93 -0.09 6.78
N TRP A 36 -11.63 -0.36 6.94
CA TRP A 36 -10.93 -0.22 8.21
C TRP A 36 -10.92 1.24 8.69
N GLY A 37 -10.65 2.19 7.79
CA GLY A 37 -10.62 3.62 8.07
C GLY A 37 -11.96 4.11 8.62
N LYS A 38 -13.06 3.81 7.93
CA LYS A 38 -14.42 4.15 8.37
C LYS A 38 -14.78 3.55 9.74
N LYS A 39 -14.25 2.36 10.07
CA LYS A 39 -14.49 1.71 11.36
C LYS A 39 -13.75 2.41 12.50
N ASN A 40 -12.54 2.90 12.26
CA ASN A 40 -11.64 3.43 13.29
C ASN A 40 -11.66 4.97 13.39
N PHE A 41 -12.02 5.66 12.31
CA PHE A 41 -12.02 7.12 12.20
C PHE A 41 -13.39 7.61 11.75
N ARG A 42 -14.34 7.68 12.71
CA ARG A 42 -15.73 8.05 12.42
C ARG A 42 -15.91 9.49 11.95
N GLU A 43 -15.00 10.38 12.32
CA GLU A 43 -15.05 11.80 11.95
C GLU A 43 -14.38 12.09 10.61
N ALA A 44 -13.62 11.13 10.06
CA ALA A 44 -13.04 11.30 8.73
C ALA A 44 -14.12 11.09 7.67
N ASP A 45 -14.26 12.08 6.79
CA ASP A 45 -15.09 11.92 5.60
C ASP A 45 -14.41 10.98 4.58
N PHE A 46 -15.17 10.65 3.53
CA PHE A 46 -14.71 9.70 2.51
C PHE A 46 -13.53 10.23 1.71
N ASP A 47 -13.48 11.54 1.43
CA ASP A 47 -12.43 12.15 0.62
C ASP A 47 -11.10 12.17 1.41
N MET A 48 -11.15 12.53 2.69
CA MET A 48 -10.02 12.43 3.62
C MET A 48 -9.47 11.00 3.69
N MET A 49 -10.33 9.98 3.67
CA MET A 49 -9.91 8.58 3.69
C MET A 49 -9.27 8.15 2.36
N ILE A 50 -9.72 8.71 1.23
CA ILE A 50 -9.07 8.51 -0.07
C ILE A 50 -7.69 9.14 -0.09
N ASP A 51 -7.57 10.39 0.37
CA ASP A 51 -6.30 11.10 0.44
C ASP A 51 -5.30 10.40 1.37
N ALA A 52 -5.78 9.91 2.52
CA ALA A 52 -4.98 9.12 3.44
C ALA A 52 -4.47 7.82 2.78
N TRP A 53 -5.31 7.14 1.98
CA TRP A 53 -4.89 5.95 1.23
C TRP A 53 -3.80 6.27 0.21
N GLN A 54 -3.98 7.34 -0.57
CA GLN A 54 -2.98 7.76 -1.56
C GLN A 54 -1.65 8.07 -0.90
N ASN A 55 -1.67 8.85 0.19
CA ASN A 55 -0.48 9.17 0.96
C ASN A 55 0.20 7.92 1.55
N ALA A 56 -0.57 6.96 2.04
CA ALA A 56 -0.04 5.70 2.55
C ALA A 56 0.68 4.88 1.47
N VAL A 57 0.10 4.79 0.27
CA VAL A 57 0.72 4.07 -0.86
C VAL A 57 1.98 4.78 -1.36
N VAL A 58 1.97 6.12 -1.43
CA VAL A 58 3.16 6.90 -1.78
C VAL A 58 4.26 6.70 -0.75
N ALA A 59 3.94 6.79 0.54
CA ALA A 59 4.91 6.57 1.61
C ALA A 59 5.48 5.15 1.59
N PHE A 60 4.65 4.14 1.32
CA PHE A 60 5.08 2.76 1.15
C PHE A 60 6.06 2.61 -0.01
N TYR A 61 5.72 3.14 -1.20
CA TYR A 61 6.60 3.13 -2.37
C TYR A 61 7.94 3.82 -2.08
N GLN A 62 7.91 5.02 -1.49
CA GLN A 62 9.13 5.76 -1.14
C GLN A 62 10.02 4.97 -0.15
N GLN A 63 9.43 4.25 0.80
CA GLN A 63 10.20 3.43 1.73
C GLN A 63 10.81 2.18 1.05
N ILE A 64 10.13 1.57 0.09
CA ILE A 64 10.69 0.49 -0.75
C ILE A 64 11.89 0.99 -1.54
N MET A 65 11.74 2.14 -2.21
CA MET A 65 12.77 2.72 -3.07
C MET A 65 13.98 3.23 -2.29
N SER A 66 13.76 3.74 -1.07
CA SER A 66 14.84 4.20 -0.18
C SER A 66 15.56 3.07 0.57
N ASN A 67 15.23 1.79 0.28
CA ASN A 67 15.78 0.61 0.96
C ASN A 67 15.57 0.62 2.49
N LYS A 68 14.64 1.45 3.00
CA LYS A 68 14.30 1.54 4.43
C LYS A 68 13.36 0.45 4.89
N LEU A 69 12.62 -0.16 3.97
CA LEU A 69 11.90 -1.41 4.19
C LEU A 69 12.91 -2.57 4.16
N MET A 70 13.44 -2.92 5.33
CA MET A 70 14.14 -4.19 5.58
C MET A 70 13.12 -5.20 6.12
N PHE A 71 12.98 -6.33 5.45
CA PHE A 71 12.23 -7.50 5.91
C PHE A 71 13.19 -8.67 6.04
#